data_AF-A0A3D6BH29-F1
#
_entry.id   AF-A0A3D6BH29-F1
#
_cell.length_a   1.000
_cell.length_b   1.000
_cell.length_c   1.000
_cell.angle_alpha   90.00
_cell.angle_beta   90.00
_cell.angle_gamma   90.00
#
_symmetry.space_group_name_H-M   'P 1'
#
loop_
_entity.id
_entity.type
_entity.pdbx_description
1 polymer ?
#
loop_
_entity_poly.entity_id
_entity_poly.type
_entity_poly.pdbx_seq_one_letter_code
_entity_poly.pdbx_strand_id
1 'polypeptide(L)'
;MSYTNHNILPRALSYEEKENRKKGIYDSFANYLVYCPKCKHVAKTNMYIQRAEAYIDELHERGTVCPKCGDSDWTLGYPLGTLTGFVKFS
;
A
#
# COMPACT_ATOMS: atom_id res chain seq x y z
N MET A 1 -11.87 -1.06 15.09
CA MET A 1 -10.60 -0.33 15.33
C MET A 1 -9.57 -0.87 14.36
N SER A 2 -9.17 -0.10 13.34
CA SER A 2 -8.07 -0.48 12.45
C SER A 2 -6.76 -0.24 13.20
N TYR A 3 -6.09 -1.31 13.62
CA TYR A 3 -4.77 -1.24 14.21
C TYR A 3 -3.74 -0.88 13.13
N THR A 4 -3.53 0.41 12.89
CA THR A 4 -2.49 0.87 11.98
C THR A 4 -1.16 0.77 12.72
N ASN A 5 -0.36 -0.26 12.40
CA ASN A 5 0.95 -0.45 13.03
C ASN A 5 1.94 0.60 12.51
N HIS A 6 2.31 1.55 13.37
CA HIS A 6 3.24 2.64 13.05
C HIS A 6 4.67 2.17 12.71
N ASN A 7 5.02 0.92 13.02
CA ASN A 7 6.34 0.36 12.73
C ASN A 7 6.47 -0.14 11.29
N ILE A 8 5.38 -0.16 10.51
CA ILE A 8 5.41 -0.59 9.12
C ILE A 8 5.85 0.58 8.24
N LEU A 9 7.07 0.50 7.72
CA LEU A 9 7.57 1.42 6.71
C LEU A 9 7.13 0.92 5.33
N PRO A 10 6.46 1.74 4.49
CA PRO A 10 6.05 1.32 3.16
C PRO A 10 7.17 1.50 2.13
N ARG A 11 7.23 0.57 1.17
CA ARG A 11 8.05 0.61 -0.04
C ARG A 11 7.14 0.71 -1.26
N ALA A 12 7.48 1.60 -2.19
CA ALA A 12 6.83 1.66 -3.49
C ALA A 12 7.11 0.39 -4.32
N LEU A 13 6.18 0.05 -5.21
CA LEU A 13 6.44 -0.97 -6.22
C LEU A 13 7.68 -0.59 -7.05
N SER A 14 8.53 -1.56 -7.32
CA SER A 14 9.67 -1.45 -8.23
C SER A 14 9.18 -1.21 -9.65
N TYR A 15 10.09 -0.79 -10.54
CA TYR A 15 9.75 -0.62 -11.95
C TYR A 15 9.22 -1.93 -12.57
N GLU A 16 9.90 -3.04 -12.31
CA GLU A 16 9.50 -4.37 -12.77
C GLU A 16 8.13 -4.80 -12.21
N GLU A 17 7.89 -4.59 -10.91
CA GLU A 17 6.60 -4.89 -10.28
C GLU A 17 5.44 -4.08 -10.91
N LYS A 18 5.70 -2.82 -11.31
CA LYS A 18 4.72 -2.01 -12.04
C LYS A 18 4.47 -2.50 -13.46
N GLU A 19 5.52 -2.88 -14.19
CA GLU A 19 5.39 -3.42 -15.55
C GLU A 19 4.69 -4.78 -15.56
N ASN A 20 5.00 -5.65 -14.61
CA ASN A 20 4.30 -6.92 -14.41
C ASN A 20 2.82 -6.68 -14.10
N ARG A 21 2.50 -5.70 -13.25
CA ARG A 21 1.11 -5.34 -12.96
C ARG A 21 0.33 -4.88 -14.18
N LYS A 22 0.94 -4.12 -15.10
CA LYS A 22 0.32 -3.74 -16.39
C LYS A 22 -0.01 -4.95 -17.27
N LYS A 23 0.76 -6.03 -17.13
CA LYS A 23 0.55 -7.31 -17.82
C LYS A 23 -0.39 -8.26 -17.08
N GLY A 24 -0.97 -7.83 -15.96
CA GLY A 24 -1.81 -8.67 -15.09
C GLY A 24 -1.03 -9.69 -14.26
N ILE A 25 0.30 -9.55 -14.17
CA ILE A 25 1.19 -10.41 -13.38
C ILE A 25 1.43 -9.73 -12.03
N TYR A 26 0.91 -10.34 -10.97
CA TYR A 26 1.10 -9.87 -9.60
C TYR A 26 1.04 -11.06 -8.64
N ASP A 27 1.67 -10.90 -7.48
CA ASP A 27 1.62 -11.91 -6.43
C ASP A 27 0.29 -11.76 -5.66
N SER A 28 -0.67 -12.63 -5.96
CA SER A 28 -1.99 -12.61 -5.32
C SER A 28 -1.95 -12.97 -3.83
N PHE A 29 -0.88 -13.62 -3.37
CA PHE A 29 -0.67 -13.97 -1.96
C PHE A 29 0.08 -12.89 -1.18
N ALA A 30 0.56 -11.85 -1.86
CA ALA A 30 1.30 -10.78 -1.21
C ALA A 30 0.41 -9.87 -0.36
N ASN A 31 0.97 -9.41 0.76
CA ASN A 31 0.31 -8.42 1.61
C ASN A 31 0.64 -7.01 1.13
N TYR A 32 -0.28 -6.44 0.37
CA TYR A 32 -0.25 -5.05 -0.02
C TYR A 32 -0.68 -4.15 1.13
N LEU A 33 -0.14 -2.93 1.11
CA LEU A 33 -0.55 -1.83 1.94
C LEU A 33 -0.88 -0.61 1.07
N VAL A 34 -1.67 0.31 1.63
CA VAL A 34 -1.98 1.61 1.03
C VAL A 34 -1.39 2.68 1.92
N TYR A 35 -0.67 3.62 1.31
CA TYR A 35 0.09 4.64 2.03
C TYR A 35 0.18 5.94 1.22
N CYS A 36 0.48 7.04 1.93
CA CYS A 36 0.73 8.34 1.34
C CYS A 36 2.15 8.37 0.72
N PRO A 37 2.29 8.66 -0.59
CA PRO A 37 3.58 8.64 -1.27
C PRO A 37 4.54 9.73 -0.75
N LYS A 38 4.01 10.88 -0.30
CA LYS A 38 4.76 12.04 0.18
C LYS A 38 5.40 11.82 1.55
N CYS A 39 4.61 11.39 2.55
CA CYS A 39 5.09 11.31 3.95
C CYS A 39 5.16 9.88 4.51
N LYS A 40 4.88 8.88 3.67
CA LYS A 40 4.92 7.44 4.01
C LYS A 40 3.96 7.01 5.13
N HIS A 41 2.91 7.79 5.38
CA HIS A 41 1.86 7.41 6.32
C HIS A 41 1.06 6.24 5.74
N VAL A 42 0.98 5.13 6.47
CA VAL A 42 0.24 3.94 6.07
C VAL A 42 -1.22 4.10 6.50
N ALA A 43 -2.15 4.01 5.56
CA ALA A 43 -3.59 4.03 5.85
C ALA A 43 -4.10 2.64 6.23
N LYS A 44 -3.67 1.60 5.51
CA LYS A 44 -4.13 0.22 5.70
C LYS A 44 -3.11 -0.78 5.21
N THR A 45 -3.07 -1.96 5.83
CA THR A 45 -2.14 -3.05 5.56
C THR A 45 -2.88 -4.37 5.35
N ASN A 46 -2.13 -5.43 4.99
CA ASN A 46 -2.62 -6.80 4.93
C ASN A 46 -3.80 -6.96 3.95
N MET A 47 -3.65 -6.41 2.74
CA MET A 47 -4.66 -6.47 1.69
C MET A 47 -4.12 -7.27 0.49
N TYR A 48 -5.00 -7.97 -0.20
CA TYR A 48 -4.71 -8.42 -1.56
C TYR A 48 -4.83 -7.23 -2.54
N ILE A 49 -4.23 -7.36 -3.72
CA ILE A 49 -4.07 -6.24 -4.67
C ILE A 49 -5.38 -5.54 -5.02
N GLN A 50 -6.43 -6.29 -5.38
CA GLN A 50 -7.71 -5.72 -5.79
C GLN A 50 -8.39 -4.97 -4.64
N ARG A 51 -8.23 -5.43 -3.39
CA ARG A 51 -8.77 -4.70 -2.24
C ARG A 51 -8.01 -3.40 -1.98
N ALA A 52 -6.69 -3.41 -2.18
CA ALA A 52 -5.87 -2.22 -2.03
C ALA A 52 -6.20 -1.17 -3.08
N GLU A 53 -6.43 -1.60 -4.34
CA GLU A 53 -6.91 -0.73 -5.43
C GLU A 53 -8.27 -0.13 -5.10
N ALA A 54 -9.27 -0.97 -4.80
CA ALA A 54 -10.59 -0.49 -4.42
C ALA A 54 -10.56 0.43 -3.19
N TYR A 55 -9.63 0.21 -2.25
CA TYR A 55 -9.49 1.08 -1.09
C TYR A 55 -8.92 2.45 -1.45
N ILE A 56 -8.01 2.55 -2.43
CA ILE A 56 -7.53 3.84 -2.95
C ILE A 56 -8.69 4.60 -3.59
N ASP A 57 -9.51 3.92 -4.39
CA ASP A 57 -10.69 4.53 -5.00
C ASP A 57 -11.68 5.03 -3.94
N GLU A 58 -12.00 4.21 -2.92
CA GLU A 58 -12.82 4.62 -1.77
C GLU A 58 -12.27 5.87 -1.06
N LEU A 59 -10.94 5.98 -0.91
CA LEU A 59 -10.32 7.14 -0.26
C LEU A 59 -10.46 8.40 -1.12
N HIS A 60 -10.27 8.29 -2.43
CA HIS A 60 -10.45 9.40 -3.36
C HIS A 60 -11.92 9.84 -3.44
N GLU A 61 -12.87 8.89 -3.53
CA GLU A 61 -14.31 9.18 -3.55
C GLU A 61 -14.78 9.90 -2.28
N ARG A 62 -14.20 9.54 -1.13
CA ARG A 62 -14.48 10.19 0.16
C ARG A 62 -13.75 11.52 0.35
N GLY A 63 -12.85 11.91 -0.55
CA GLY A 63 -11.98 13.07 -0.36
C GLY A 63 -11.06 12.92 0.86
N THR A 64 -10.69 11.69 1.21
CA THR A 64 -9.86 11.43 2.39
C THR A 64 -8.42 11.88 2.13
N VAL A 65 -7.95 12.86 2.89
CA VAL A 65 -6.56 13.33 2.84
C VAL A 65 -5.69 12.62 3.88
N CYS A 66 -4.39 12.57 3.61
CA CYS A 66 -3.40 12.05 4.53
C CYS A 66 -3.41 12.87 5.84
N PRO A 67 -3.66 12.25 7.00
CA PRO A 67 -3.77 12.97 8.27
C PRO A 67 -2.44 13.58 8.74
N LYS A 68 -1.31 13.15 8.15
CA LYS A 68 0.03 13.61 8.53
C LYS A 68 0.51 14.82 7.72
N CYS A 69 0.16 14.92 6.43
CA CYS A 69 0.71 15.95 5.54
C CYS A 69 -0.32 16.66 4.67
N GLY A 70 -1.60 16.29 4.77
CA GLY A 70 -2.71 16.90 4.03
C GLY A 70 -2.79 16.53 2.54
N ASP A 71 -1.91 15.64 2.07
CA ASP A 71 -1.88 15.19 0.68
C ASP A 71 -3.09 14.30 0.36
N SER A 72 -3.69 14.44 -0.83
CA SER A 72 -4.83 13.63 -1.26
C SER A 72 -4.43 12.34 -1.96
N ASP A 73 -3.17 12.23 -2.37
CA ASP A 73 -2.69 11.08 -3.13
C ASP A 73 -2.48 9.85 -2.25
N TRP A 74 -3.02 8.73 -2.70
CA TRP A 74 -2.80 7.42 -2.10
C TRP A 74 -2.20 6.46 -3.11
N THR A 75 -1.27 5.61 -2.65
CA THR A 75 -0.66 4.60 -3.49
C THR A 75 -0.52 3.29 -2.74
N LEU A 76 -0.38 2.20 -3.49
CA LEU A 76 -0.14 0.88 -2.91
C LEU A 76 1.33 0.47 -3.02
N GLY A 77 1.72 -0.45 -2.15
CA GLY A 77 3.05 -1.00 -2.10
C GLY A 77 3.15 -2.15 -1.11
N TYR A 78 4.38 -2.43 -0.69
CA TYR A 78 4.68 -3.49 0.27
C TYR A 78 5.30 -2.90 1.53
N PRO A 79 5.34 -3.63 2.65
CA PRO A 79 6.26 -3.33 3.74
C PRO A 79 7.70 -3.26 3.22
N LEU A 80 8.51 -2.39 3.82
CA LEU A 80 9.93 -2.27 3.54
C LEU A 80 10.64 -3.58 3.94
N GLY A 81 11.58 -4.03 3.10
CA GLY A 81 12.33 -5.27 3.34
C GLY A 81 11.65 -6.55 2.86
N THR A 82 10.49 -6.47 2.21
CA THR A 82 9.85 -7.63 1.57
C THR A 82 9.56 -7.39 0.08
N LEU A 83 9.75 -8.46 -0.71
CA LEU A 83 9.45 -8.52 -2.13
C LEU A 83 8.04 -9.10 -2.41
N THR A 84 7.43 -9.72 -1.41
CA THR A 84 6.17 -10.47 -1.51
C THR A 84 5.17 -10.06 -0.42
N GLY A 85 5.40 -8.97 0.29
CA GLY A 85 4.51 -8.53 1.39
C GLY A 85 4.54 -9.41 2.64
N PHE A 86 5.14 -10.60 2.63
CA PHE A 86 5.35 -11.40 3.84
C PHE A 86 6.38 -10.72 4.73
N VAL A 87 5.96 -10.35 5.94
CA VAL A 87 6.85 -9.83 6.98
C VAL A 87 7.43 -11.04 7.70
N LYS A 88 8.75 -11.26 7.58
CA LYS A 88 9.44 -12.22 8.43
C LYS A 88 9.60 -11.56 9.80
N PHE A 89 8.92 -12.08 10.81
CA PHE A 89 9.25 -11.76 12.20
C PHE A 89 10.53 -12.54 12.54
N SER A 90 11.64 -11.82 12.72
CA SER A 90 12.89 -12.36 13.28
C SER A 90 12.96 -12.05 14.76
#